data_AF-Q4T842-F1
#
_entry.id   AF-Q4T842-F1
#
_cell.length_a   1.000
_cell.length_b   1.000
_cell.length_c   1.000
_cell.angle_alpha   90.00
_cell.angle_beta   90.00
_cell.angle_gamma   90.00
#
_symmetry.space_group_name_H-M   'P 1'
#
loop_
_entity.id
_entity.type
_entity.pdbx_description
1 polymer ?
#
loop_
_entity_poly.entity_id
_entity_poly.type
_entity_poly.pdbx_seq_one_letter_code
_entity_poly.pdbx_strand_id
1 'polypeptide(L)'
;RGSTSPDANTGSHGSDLRVMVLGESWSPRAPDGVTILGGEPSKRDGSTLRRWRGQVAGRRLSVVEPLGLKWRDGPGSDKKEQRRRLLDSAWRCGPGPHVVLLLLPAFLTCTQRLRSALEEHVSWLGPEVWRRALLLLTWGEMLGESVEQHVLRNRELAELVGKCEGRVHVVTSNKNNSGVEGLLEKMEDIVAMNRF
;
A
#
# COMPACT_ATOMS: atom_id res chain seq x y z
N ARG A 1 -23.08 -41.49 22.51
CA ARG A 1 -22.38 -41.41 21.21
C ARG A 1 -23.37 -40.76 20.24
N GLY A 2 -23.43 -39.45 20.09
CA GLY A 2 -22.35 -38.53 19.77
C GLY A 2 -22.63 -38.02 18.36
N SER A 3 -23.63 -37.14 18.22
CA SER A 3 -23.95 -36.44 16.97
C SER A 3 -23.64 -34.96 17.20
N THR A 4 -22.38 -34.61 17.00
CA THR A 4 -21.93 -33.22 16.90
C THR A 4 -21.98 -32.83 15.43
N SER A 5 -22.94 -31.97 15.11
CA SER A 5 -22.99 -31.19 13.88
C SER A 5 -21.66 -30.47 13.67
N PRO A 6 -21.11 -30.38 12.45
CA PRO A 6 -20.01 -29.47 12.19
C PRO A 6 -20.56 -28.05 12.21
N ASP A 7 -20.00 -27.25 13.12
CA ASP A 7 -20.25 -25.82 13.24
C ASP A 7 -20.13 -25.14 11.88
N ALA A 8 -21.23 -24.52 11.45
CA ALA A 8 -21.22 -23.59 10.35
C ALA A 8 -20.36 -22.39 10.75
N ASN A 9 -19.09 -22.40 10.34
CA ASN A 9 -18.23 -21.24 10.39
C ASN A 9 -18.76 -20.22 9.37
N THR A 10 -19.76 -19.44 9.79
CA THR A 10 -20.27 -18.27 9.08
C THR A 10 -19.24 -17.14 9.16
N GLY A 11 -18.08 -17.35 8.51
CA GLY A 11 -17.21 -16.26 8.15
C GLY A 11 -17.95 -15.43 7.12
N SER A 12 -18.37 -14.21 7.49
CA SER A 12 -19.05 -13.30 6.57
C SER A 12 -18.33 -13.29 5.22
N HIS A 13 -19.04 -13.60 4.14
CA HIS A 13 -18.50 -13.58 2.77
C HIS A 13 -18.31 -12.13 2.32
N GLY A 14 -17.42 -11.39 2.99
CA GLY A 14 -16.95 -10.09 2.52
C GLY A 14 -16.10 -10.28 1.27
N SER A 15 -16.37 -9.49 0.23
CA SER A 15 -15.47 -9.38 -0.92
C SER A 15 -14.06 -9.02 -0.46
N ASP A 16 -13.04 -9.52 -1.14
CA ASP A 16 -11.64 -9.22 -0.81
C ASP A 16 -11.39 -7.71 -0.74
N LEU A 17 -10.61 -7.28 0.25
CA LEU A 17 -10.10 -5.91 0.32
C LEU A 17 -9.09 -5.73 -0.82
N ARG A 18 -9.22 -4.65 -1.61
CA ARG A 18 -8.51 -4.50 -2.89
C ARG A 18 -7.49 -3.41 -2.69
N VAL A 19 -6.22 -3.80 -2.69
CA VAL A 19 -5.11 -2.93 -2.30
C VAL A 19 -4.24 -2.69 -3.52
N MET A 20 -3.98 -1.42 -3.84
CA MET A 20 -2.96 -1.06 -4.81
C MET A 20 -1.71 -0.61 -4.07
N VAL A 21 -0.56 -1.18 -4.44
CA VAL A 21 0.73 -0.84 -3.84
C VAL A 21 1.52 0.01 -4.82
N LEU A 22 1.88 1.23 -4.41
CA LEU A 22 2.68 2.18 -5.16
C LEU A 22 3.99 2.44 -4.42
N GLY A 23 5.11 2.12 -5.05
CA GLY A 23 6.44 2.28 -4.48
C GLY A 23 7.33 1.10 -4.83
N GLU A 24 8.56 1.10 -4.33
CA GLU A 24 9.47 -0.02 -4.56
C GLU A 24 9.30 -1.10 -3.51
N SER A 25 8.30 -1.95 -3.73
CA SER A 25 7.98 -3.01 -2.77
C SER A 25 8.93 -4.22 -2.85
N TRP A 26 9.86 -4.24 -3.83
CA TRP A 26 10.77 -5.36 -4.11
C TRP A 26 12.21 -4.96 -4.43
N SER A 27 12.74 -3.89 -3.84
CA SER A 27 14.19 -3.79 -3.76
C SER A 27 14.73 -5.02 -3.01
N PRO A 28 15.88 -5.62 -3.37
CA PRO A 28 16.56 -6.57 -2.49
C PRO A 28 16.95 -5.92 -1.14
N ARG A 29 16.80 -4.59 -1.04
CA ARG A 29 16.82 -3.78 0.17
C ARG A 29 15.41 -3.37 0.63
N ALA A 30 14.36 -4.13 0.34
CA ALA A 30 13.03 -3.99 0.94
C ALA A 30 12.86 -5.11 1.99
N PRO A 31 12.44 -4.80 3.23
CA PRO A 31 12.43 -5.74 4.33
C PRO A 31 11.11 -6.46 4.30
N ASP A 32 10.95 -7.60 3.62
CA ASP A 32 9.69 -8.36 3.67
C ASP A 32 8.40 -7.50 3.48
N GLY A 33 8.52 -6.35 2.79
CA GLY A 33 7.58 -5.23 2.94
C GLY A 33 6.24 -5.46 2.24
N VAL A 34 6.15 -6.57 1.52
CA VAL A 34 4.95 -7.07 0.85
C VAL A 34 4.42 -8.34 1.51
N THR A 35 5.28 -9.04 2.25
CA THR A 35 4.89 -10.20 3.07
C THR A 35 3.87 -9.78 4.13
N ILE A 36 3.86 -8.51 4.54
CA ILE A 36 2.87 -7.96 5.48
C ILE A 36 1.43 -8.05 4.95
N LEU A 37 1.22 -8.04 3.63
CA LEU A 37 -0.11 -8.19 3.02
C LEU A 37 -0.51 -9.65 2.85
N GLY A 38 0.36 -10.59 3.24
CA GLY A 38 0.15 -12.02 3.10
C GLY A 38 0.23 -12.51 1.65
N GLY A 39 0.61 -13.78 1.50
CA GLY A 39 0.73 -14.43 0.20
C GLY A 39 1.99 -14.08 -0.58
N GLU A 40 2.13 -14.63 -1.77
CA GLU A 40 3.28 -14.45 -2.66
C GLU A 40 2.87 -13.79 -3.98
N PRO A 41 3.64 -12.81 -4.49
CA PRO A 41 3.39 -12.20 -5.79
C PRO A 41 3.45 -13.24 -6.91
N SER A 42 2.64 -13.04 -7.96
CA SER A 42 2.82 -13.78 -9.21
C SER A 42 4.26 -13.67 -9.72
N LYS A 43 4.79 -14.76 -10.29
CA LYS A 43 6.10 -14.75 -10.96
C LYS A 43 6.12 -13.66 -12.04
N ARG A 44 7.29 -13.05 -12.29
CA ARG A 44 7.44 -12.13 -13.43
C ARG A 44 7.26 -12.91 -14.72
N ASP A 45 6.22 -12.59 -15.46
CA ASP A 45 5.81 -13.22 -16.71
C ASP A 45 5.80 -12.22 -17.89
N GLY A 46 6.50 -11.09 -17.74
CA GLY A 46 6.46 -9.98 -18.70
C GLY A 46 5.27 -9.03 -18.52
N SER A 47 4.38 -9.28 -17.54
CA SER A 47 3.30 -8.38 -17.18
C SER A 47 3.81 -7.00 -16.72
N THR A 48 3.01 -5.96 -16.99
CA THR A 48 3.22 -4.59 -16.49
C THR A 48 2.80 -4.40 -15.03
N LEU A 49 2.32 -5.46 -14.37
CA LEU A 49 1.95 -5.48 -12.96
C LEU A 49 2.24 -6.83 -12.31
N ARG A 50 2.25 -6.85 -10.98
CA ARG A 50 2.13 -8.04 -10.15
C ARG A 50 0.79 -8.07 -9.44
N ARG A 51 0.31 -9.29 -9.19
CA ARG A 51 -0.88 -9.52 -8.39
C ARG A 51 -0.73 -10.73 -7.50
N TRP A 52 -1.38 -10.68 -6.36
CA TRP A 52 -1.50 -11.81 -5.47
C TRP A 52 -2.73 -11.68 -4.59
N ARG A 53 -3.06 -12.79 -3.94
CA ARG A 53 -4.01 -12.81 -2.84
C ARG A 53 -3.25 -13.05 -1.55
N GLY A 54 -3.67 -12.34 -0.52
CA GLY A 54 -3.10 -12.44 0.81
C GLY A 54 -4.18 -12.57 1.86
N GLN A 55 -3.77 -12.88 3.08
CA GLN A 55 -4.65 -12.88 4.24
C GLN A 55 -3.91 -12.27 5.43
N VAL A 56 -4.57 -11.33 6.10
CA VAL A 56 -4.09 -10.66 7.30
C VAL A 56 -5.19 -10.75 8.34
N ALA A 57 -4.91 -11.30 9.52
CA ALA A 57 -5.90 -11.45 10.60
C ALA A 57 -7.26 -12.01 10.11
N GLY A 58 -7.23 -13.03 9.23
CA GLY A 58 -8.43 -13.64 8.62
C GLY A 58 -9.06 -12.85 7.46
N ARG A 59 -8.70 -11.58 7.26
CA ARG A 59 -9.20 -10.74 6.17
C ARG A 59 -8.48 -11.03 4.85
N ARG A 60 -9.24 -11.39 3.81
CA ARG A 60 -8.70 -11.63 2.46
C ARG A 60 -8.38 -10.31 1.75
N LEU A 61 -7.18 -10.26 1.17
CA LEU A 61 -6.67 -9.16 0.37
C LEU A 61 -6.49 -9.62 -1.09
N SER A 62 -6.82 -8.75 -2.03
CA SER A 62 -6.43 -8.84 -3.44
C SER A 62 -5.53 -7.66 -3.74
N VAL A 63 -4.26 -7.92 -4.01
CA VAL A 63 -3.25 -6.87 -4.16
C VAL A 63 -2.79 -6.75 -5.60
N VAL A 64 -2.62 -5.51 -6.06
CA VAL A 64 -2.03 -5.17 -7.36
C VAL A 64 -0.90 -4.18 -7.17
N GLU A 65 0.22 -4.45 -7.82
CA GLU A 65 1.38 -3.56 -7.87
C GLU A 65 1.75 -3.27 -9.33
N PRO A 66 1.60 -2.03 -9.80
CA PRO A 66 2.10 -1.65 -11.12
C PRO A 66 3.64 -1.66 -11.17
N LEU A 67 4.22 -2.17 -12.26
CA LEU A 67 5.67 -2.25 -12.45
C LEU A 67 6.20 -1.14 -13.39
N GLY A 68 7.43 -0.71 -13.14
CA GLY A 68 8.14 0.26 -14.00
C GLY A 68 7.78 1.72 -13.74
N LEU A 69 7.14 2.02 -12.62
CA LEU A 69 6.89 3.37 -12.16
C LEU A 69 8.16 3.95 -11.53
N LYS A 70 8.50 5.20 -11.88
CA LYS A 70 9.73 5.88 -11.44
C LYS A 70 9.35 6.96 -10.43
N TRP A 71 9.48 6.61 -9.17
CA TRP A 71 9.09 7.48 -8.06
C TRP A 71 10.28 8.21 -7.43
N ARG A 72 11.48 7.59 -7.45
CA ARG A 72 12.69 8.11 -6.78
C ARG A 72 13.49 9.11 -7.63
N ASP A 73 13.60 8.85 -8.92
CA ASP A 73 14.41 9.67 -9.84
C ASP A 73 13.62 10.84 -10.45
N GLY A 74 12.47 11.19 -9.86
CA GLY A 74 11.57 12.19 -10.42
C GLY A 74 10.84 11.74 -11.69
N PRO A 75 10.04 12.64 -12.28
CA PRO A 75 9.23 12.29 -13.42
C PRO A 75 10.13 12.07 -14.65
N GLY A 76 10.30 10.81 -15.03
CA GLY A 76 11.12 10.43 -16.18
C GLY A 76 10.52 10.89 -17.51
N SER A 77 11.28 10.73 -18.60
CA SER A 77 10.81 11.03 -19.97
C SER A 77 9.63 10.14 -20.41
N ASP A 78 9.40 9.01 -19.75
CA ASP A 78 8.41 8.01 -20.15
C ASP A 78 7.07 8.10 -19.41
N LYS A 79 6.62 9.33 -19.09
CA LYS A 79 5.38 9.55 -18.30
C LYS A 79 4.15 8.90 -18.92
N LYS A 80 4.04 8.90 -20.25
CA LYS A 80 2.88 8.37 -20.98
C LYS A 80 2.73 6.86 -20.75
N GLU A 81 3.83 6.13 -20.83
CA GLU A 81 3.84 4.70 -20.58
C GLU A 81 3.60 4.37 -19.12
N GLN A 82 4.20 5.14 -18.20
CA GLN A 82 3.96 5.00 -16.76
C GLN A 82 2.48 5.21 -16.40
N ARG A 83 1.87 6.26 -16.96
CA ARG A 83 0.43 6.53 -16.81
C ARG A 83 -0.41 5.39 -17.35
N ARG A 84 -0.10 4.88 -18.55
CA ARG A 84 -0.80 3.74 -19.15
C ARG A 84 -0.75 2.50 -18.26
N ARG A 85 0.43 2.15 -17.74
CA ARG A 85 0.64 0.99 -16.86
C ARG A 85 -0.12 1.13 -15.54
N LEU A 86 -0.09 2.32 -14.94
CA LEU A 86 -0.79 2.58 -13.69
C LEU A 86 -2.30 2.46 -13.88
N LEU A 87 -2.85 3.06 -14.94
CA LEU A 87 -4.28 2.99 -15.26
C LEU A 87 -4.75 1.56 -15.59
N ASP A 88 -3.96 0.80 -16.37
CA ASP A 88 -4.24 -0.61 -16.65
C ASP A 88 -4.25 -1.44 -15.35
N SER A 89 -3.30 -1.18 -14.46
CA SER A 89 -3.25 -1.84 -13.14
C SER A 89 -4.46 -1.50 -12.27
N ALA A 90 -4.92 -0.25 -12.29
CA ALA A 90 -6.10 0.19 -11.56
C ALA A 90 -7.38 -0.45 -12.10
N TRP A 91 -7.51 -0.56 -13.42
CA TRP A 91 -8.62 -1.25 -14.07
C TRP A 91 -8.65 -2.73 -13.68
N ARG A 92 -7.48 -3.38 -13.64
CA ARG A 92 -7.32 -4.78 -13.18
C ARG A 92 -7.54 -4.98 -11.69
N CYS A 93 -7.67 -3.90 -10.91
CA CYS A 93 -8.03 -3.91 -9.50
C CYS A 93 -9.55 -4.05 -9.28
N GLY A 94 -10.41 -3.92 -10.31
CA GLY A 94 -11.87 -4.12 -10.29
C GLY A 94 -12.65 -3.18 -9.34
N PRO A 95 -13.82 -2.67 -9.72
CA PRO A 95 -14.16 -1.22 -9.87
C PRO A 95 -13.11 -0.12 -9.51
N GLY A 96 -12.06 -0.42 -8.76
CA GLY A 96 -10.97 0.44 -8.30
C GLY A 96 -10.41 -0.10 -6.97
N PRO A 97 -9.22 0.35 -6.55
CA PRO A 97 -8.69 -0.01 -5.24
C PRO A 97 -9.58 0.54 -4.12
N HIS A 98 -9.73 -0.26 -3.06
CA HIS A 98 -10.28 0.21 -1.79
C HIS A 98 -9.25 1.07 -1.05
N VAL A 99 -7.98 0.66 -1.12
CA VAL A 99 -6.85 1.36 -0.49
C VAL A 99 -5.68 1.44 -1.46
N VAL A 100 -5.00 2.58 -1.46
CA VAL A 100 -3.71 2.78 -2.15
C VAL A 100 -2.61 2.96 -1.11
N LEU A 101 -1.69 2.00 -1.04
CA LEU A 101 -0.53 2.07 -0.15
C LEU A 101 0.63 2.75 -0.86
N LEU A 102 1.13 3.84 -0.29
CA LEU A 102 2.33 4.54 -0.76
C LEU A 102 3.53 4.07 0.06
N LEU A 103 4.43 3.29 -0.54
CA LEU A 103 5.56 2.68 0.18
C LEU A 103 6.79 3.56 0.12
N LEU A 104 7.30 3.95 1.30
CA LEU A 104 8.56 4.65 1.46
C LEU A 104 9.42 3.98 2.54
N PRO A 105 10.73 3.75 2.32
CA PRO A 105 11.64 3.38 3.40
C PRO A 105 11.78 4.52 4.40
N ALA A 106 11.72 4.22 5.70
CA ALA A 106 11.86 5.20 6.78
C ALA A 106 13.24 5.88 6.79
N PHE A 107 14.28 5.20 6.30
CA PHE A 107 15.60 5.79 6.14
C PHE A 107 15.71 6.72 4.92
N LEU A 108 14.71 6.75 4.04
CA LEU A 108 14.76 7.55 2.82
C LEU A 108 14.27 8.97 3.10
N THR A 109 15.14 9.95 2.85
CA THR A 109 14.72 11.36 2.87
C THR A 109 13.72 11.63 1.75
N CYS A 110 12.47 11.97 2.11
CA CYS A 110 11.49 12.49 1.16
C CYS A 110 12.00 13.83 0.60
N THR A 111 12.26 13.88 -0.70
CA THR A 111 12.68 15.11 -1.40
C THR A 111 11.51 15.68 -2.18
N GLN A 112 11.56 16.97 -2.52
CA GLN A 112 10.54 17.60 -3.38
C GLN A 112 10.37 16.85 -4.71
N ARG A 113 11.47 16.37 -5.28
CA ARG A 113 11.46 15.58 -6.53
C ARG A 113 10.73 14.25 -6.36
N LEU A 114 10.97 13.54 -5.26
CA LEU A 114 10.30 12.28 -4.93
C LEU A 114 8.80 12.52 -4.67
N ARG A 115 8.46 13.52 -3.85
CA ARG A 115 7.07 13.87 -3.56
C ARG A 115 6.33 14.25 -4.83
N SER A 116 6.89 15.11 -5.67
CA SER A 116 6.27 15.54 -6.92
C SER A 116 6.01 14.36 -7.86
N ALA A 117 6.94 13.40 -7.93
CA ALA A 117 6.73 12.17 -8.71
C ALA A 117 5.59 11.33 -8.13
N LEU A 118 5.59 11.05 -6.82
CA LEU A 118 4.49 10.32 -6.17
C LEU A 118 3.14 10.99 -6.41
N GLU A 119 3.09 12.31 -6.22
CA GLU A 119 1.86 13.06 -6.41
C GLU A 119 1.36 13.02 -7.85
N GLU A 120 2.26 13.14 -8.83
CA GLU A 120 1.92 13.01 -10.25
C GLU A 120 1.32 11.64 -10.56
N HIS A 121 1.95 10.56 -10.11
CA HIS A 121 1.47 9.21 -10.34
C HIS A 121 0.11 8.96 -9.69
N VAL A 122 -0.05 9.33 -8.41
CA VAL A 122 -1.32 9.18 -7.70
C VAL A 122 -2.41 10.01 -8.38
N SER A 123 -2.10 11.22 -8.86
CA SER A 123 -3.07 12.07 -9.58
C SER A 123 -3.60 11.46 -10.87
N TRP A 124 -2.85 10.56 -11.52
CA TRP A 124 -3.34 9.87 -12.73
C TRP A 124 -4.53 8.96 -12.44
N LEU A 125 -4.67 8.46 -11.22
CA LEU A 125 -5.82 7.66 -10.77
C LEU A 125 -7.06 8.51 -10.46
N GLY A 126 -6.94 9.84 -10.51
CA GLY A 126 -7.99 10.80 -10.18
C GLY A 126 -7.82 11.42 -8.78
N PRO A 127 -8.35 12.63 -8.54
CA PRO A 127 -8.12 13.37 -7.30
C PRO A 127 -8.69 12.68 -6.05
N GLU A 128 -9.82 11.99 -6.16
CA GLU A 128 -10.48 11.31 -5.05
C GLU A 128 -9.68 10.13 -4.49
N VAL A 129 -8.66 9.65 -5.22
CA VAL A 129 -7.84 8.51 -4.78
C VAL A 129 -7.06 8.84 -3.49
N TRP A 130 -6.78 10.12 -3.23
CA TRP A 130 -6.06 10.55 -2.02
C TRP A 130 -6.82 10.24 -0.72
N ARG A 131 -8.17 10.25 -0.77
CA ARG A 131 -9.03 9.82 0.35
C ARG A 131 -8.87 8.33 0.67
N ARG A 132 -8.32 7.56 -0.29
CA ARG A 132 -8.04 6.12 -0.18
C ARG A 132 -6.55 5.83 0.03
N ALA A 133 -5.71 6.85 0.08
CA ALA A 133 -4.26 6.70 0.20
C ALA A 133 -3.81 6.60 1.66
N LEU A 134 -2.90 5.67 1.93
CA LEU A 134 -2.24 5.48 3.22
C LEU A 134 -0.73 5.42 2.98
N LEU A 135 0.03 6.27 3.67
CA LEU A 135 1.49 6.23 3.62
C LEU A 135 2.01 5.09 4.49
N LEU A 136 2.80 4.19 3.90
CA LEU A 136 3.42 3.06 4.57
C LEU A 136 4.94 3.27 4.65
N LEU A 137 5.44 3.58 5.83
CA LEU A 137 6.86 3.65 6.12
C LEU A 137 7.39 2.25 6.44
N THR A 138 8.27 1.74 5.59
CA THR A 138 8.97 0.45 5.77
C THR A 138 10.30 0.64 6.47
N TRP A 139 10.94 -0.42 6.97
CA TRP A 139 12.19 -0.31 7.76
C TRP A 139 11.99 0.54 9.02
N GLY A 140 10.86 0.38 9.69
CA GLY A 140 10.49 1.16 10.88
C GLY A 140 11.52 1.09 12.01
N GLU A 141 12.30 0.01 12.10
CA GLU A 141 13.41 -0.12 13.04
C GLU A 141 14.52 0.92 12.85
N MET A 142 14.56 1.57 11.67
CA MET A 142 15.46 2.68 11.38
C MET A 142 14.95 4.01 11.92
N LEU A 143 13.69 4.09 12.38
CA LEU A 143 13.18 5.25 13.09
C LEU A 143 13.76 5.24 14.50
N GLY A 144 14.74 6.10 14.76
CA GLY A 144 15.25 6.36 16.11
C GLY A 144 14.34 7.28 16.95
N GLU A 145 13.11 7.53 16.48
CA GLU A 145 12.15 8.50 17.02
C GLU A 145 10.72 8.06 16.71
N SER A 146 9.72 8.78 17.22
CA SER A 146 8.32 8.50 16.87
C SER A 146 8.02 8.83 15.41
N VAL A 147 6.98 8.19 14.83
CA VAL A 147 6.57 8.50 13.45
C VAL A 147 6.18 9.96 13.28
N GLU A 148 5.54 10.54 14.29
CA GLU A 148 5.13 11.95 14.30
C GLU A 148 6.35 12.87 14.24
N GLN A 149 7.37 12.60 15.05
CA GLN A 149 8.63 13.35 15.04
C GLN A 149 9.32 13.23 13.68
N HIS A 150 9.40 12.02 13.13
CA HIS A 150 10.00 11.77 11.83
C HIS A 150 9.32 12.54 10.69
N VAL A 151 7.99 12.55 10.68
CA VAL A 151 7.19 13.30 9.71
C VAL A 151 7.43 14.80 9.85
N LEU A 152 7.43 15.34 11.08
CA LEU A 152 7.63 16.78 11.33
C LEU A 152 9.03 17.28 10.92
N ARG A 153 10.05 16.43 10.97
CA ARG A 153 11.44 16.81 10.58
C ARG A 153 11.63 16.94 9.07
N ASN A 154 10.76 16.35 8.27
CA ASN A 154 10.84 16.40 6.82
C ASN A 154 9.58 17.06 6.25
N ARG A 155 9.71 18.33 5.84
CA ARG A 155 8.60 19.11 5.28
C ARG A 155 7.89 18.41 4.10
N GLU A 156 8.64 17.80 3.18
CA GLU A 156 8.05 17.13 2.03
C GLU A 156 7.28 15.87 2.45
N LEU A 157 7.77 15.16 3.46
CA LEU A 157 7.06 14.03 4.06
C LEU A 157 5.78 14.49 4.77
N ALA A 158 5.83 15.58 5.53
CA ALA A 158 4.66 16.17 6.19
C ALA A 158 3.59 16.61 5.19
N GLU A 159 3.98 17.25 4.08
CA GLU A 159 3.06 17.62 2.99
C GLU A 159 2.41 16.37 2.37
N LEU A 160 3.17 15.30 2.15
CA LEU A 160 2.66 14.04 1.61
C LEU A 160 1.68 13.34 2.58
N VAL A 161 1.99 13.32 3.87
CA VAL A 161 1.09 12.79 4.92
C VAL A 161 -0.18 13.63 5.00
N GLY A 162 -0.09 14.95 4.84
CA GLY A 162 -1.24 15.85 4.75
C GLY A 162 -2.18 15.49 3.58
N LYS A 163 -1.64 15.12 2.41
CA LYS A 163 -2.45 14.62 1.28
C LYS A 163 -3.12 13.28 1.56
N CYS A 164 -2.53 12.47 2.43
CA CYS A 164 -3.14 11.25 2.94
C CYS A 164 -4.07 11.52 4.15
N GLU A 165 -4.51 12.77 4.38
CA GLU A 165 -5.35 13.18 5.51
C GLU A 165 -4.79 12.72 6.88
N GLY A 166 -3.47 12.76 7.04
CA GLY A 166 -2.78 12.33 8.26
C GLY A 166 -2.53 10.82 8.36
N ARG A 167 -2.96 10.01 7.38
CA ARG A 167 -2.81 8.56 7.39
C ARG A 167 -1.36 8.14 7.10
N VAL A 168 -0.68 7.67 8.14
CA VAL A 168 0.63 7.03 8.06
C VAL A 168 0.67 5.77 8.92
N HIS A 169 1.39 4.74 8.49
CA HIS A 169 1.64 3.53 9.25
C HIS A 169 3.11 3.12 9.09
N VAL A 170 3.71 2.58 10.15
CA VAL A 170 5.12 2.14 10.18
C VAL A 170 5.18 0.63 10.29
N VAL A 171 5.97 0.00 9.42
CA VAL A 171 6.24 -1.44 9.42
C VAL A 171 7.69 -1.68 9.77
N THR A 172 7.92 -2.48 10.80
CA THR A 172 9.23 -2.94 11.25
C THR A 172 9.50 -4.36 10.72
N SER A 173 10.78 -4.74 10.58
CA SER A 173 11.18 -6.09 10.17
C SER A 173 10.80 -7.17 11.19
N ASN A 174 10.68 -6.82 12.46
CA ASN A 174 10.06 -7.68 13.48
C ASN A 174 8.54 -7.71 13.25
N LYS A 175 8.09 -8.69 12.44
CA LYS A 175 6.70 -8.99 12.12
C LYS A 175 5.90 -9.40 13.37
N ASN A 176 5.70 -8.48 14.32
CA ASN A 176 4.73 -8.70 15.38
C ASN A 176 3.32 -8.57 14.80
N ASN A 177 2.40 -9.41 15.27
CA ASN A 177 1.04 -9.43 14.74
C ASN A 177 0.34 -8.07 14.90
N SER A 178 0.69 -7.32 15.95
CA SER A 178 0.09 -6.01 16.26
C SER A 178 0.37 -4.94 15.19
N GLY A 179 1.56 -4.92 14.58
CA GLY A 179 1.84 -3.99 13.48
C GLY A 179 0.98 -4.28 12.25
N VAL A 180 0.86 -5.56 11.91
CA VAL A 180 0.07 -6.02 10.76
C VAL A 180 -1.44 -5.80 10.98
N GLU A 181 -1.93 -6.06 12.19
CA GLU A 181 -3.31 -5.80 12.59
C GLU A 181 -3.63 -4.31 12.55
N GLY A 182 -2.77 -3.45 13.10
CA GLY A 182 -2.96 -2.00 13.05
C GLY A 182 -2.87 -1.40 11.63
N LEU A 183 -2.17 -2.07 10.70
CA LEU A 183 -2.23 -1.71 9.29
C LEU A 183 -3.61 -2.06 8.71
N LEU A 184 -4.12 -3.25 9.00
CA LEU A 184 -5.43 -3.69 8.52
C LEU A 184 -6.57 -2.81 9.05
N GLU A 185 -6.55 -2.46 10.34
CA GLU A 185 -7.54 -1.55 10.94
C GLU A 185 -7.62 -0.23 10.17
N LYS A 186 -6.47 0.42 9.94
CA LYS A 186 -6.41 1.67 9.14
C LYS A 186 -6.96 1.49 7.73
N MET A 187 -6.72 0.34 7.11
CA MET A 187 -7.25 0.05 5.78
C MET A 187 -8.78 -0.12 5.78
N GLU A 188 -9.34 -0.79 6.79
CA GLU A 188 -10.79 -0.94 6.93
C GLU A 188 -11.48 0.39 7.29
N ASP A 189 -10.84 1.25 8.10
CA ASP A 189 -11.32 2.60 8.37
C ASP A 189 -11.43 3.43 7.07
N ILE A 190 -10.39 3.38 6.22
CA ILE A 190 -10.43 4.00 4.89
C ILE A 190 -11.61 3.48 4.08
N VAL A 191 -11.85 2.17 4.09
CA VAL A 191 -12.98 1.56 3.36
C VAL A 191 -14.31 2.08 3.91
N ALA A 192 -14.48 2.09 5.23
CA ALA A 192 -15.71 2.53 5.89
C ALA A 192 -16.04 3.99 5.58
N MET A 193 -15.03 4.87 5.59
CA MET A 193 -15.18 6.31 5.31
C MET A 193 -15.42 6.64 3.83
N ASN A 194 -15.20 5.68 2.91
CA ASN A 194 -15.30 5.88 1.47
C ASN A 194 -16.33 4.96 0.78
N ARG A 195 -17.30 4.43 1.54
CA ARG A 195 -18.46 3.71 0.97
C ARG A 195 -19.43 4.71 0.34
N PHE A 196 -19.65 4.60 -0.97
CA PHE A 196 -20.70 5.29 -1.72
C PHE A 196 -21.66 4.24 -2.28
#